data_AF-A0A836V5Q6-F1
#
_entry.id   AF-A0A836V5Q6-F1
#
_cell.length_a   1.000
_cell.length_b   1.000
_cell.length_c   1.000
_cell.angle_alpha   90.00
_cell.angle_beta   90.00
_cell.angle_gamma   90.00
#
_symmetry.space_group_name_H-M   'P 1'
#
loop_
_entity.id
_entity.type
_entity.pdbx_description
1 polymer ?
#
loop_
_entity_poly.entity_id
_entity_poly.type
_entity_poly.pdbx_seq_one_letter_code
_entity_poly.pdbx_strand_id
1 'polypeptide(L)'
;MSEFDKLLDNILNQKPEFTREDILDRVRQKKEKIGPGYLTDQGALFLIAEDLEITLTQTLKAEVDLKDLSIGAKDVSVKSRVLNISPAKQFSRKDGSPFLLRTMTIYDNDSTVSVKLWDEKANLPGIEKLKPGDLIKIIKAYIKSDLNGSPTINVGSGSEIDKTNQESEIRS
;
A
#
# COMPACT_ATOMS: atom_id res chain seq x y z
N MET A 1 4.06 -15.15 12.46
CA MET A 1 3.88 -15.84 11.16
C MET A 1 4.64 -15.07 10.11
N SER A 2 5.52 -15.72 9.33
CA SER A 2 6.30 -15.03 8.30
C SER A 2 5.41 -14.59 7.13
N GLU A 3 5.88 -13.67 6.28
CA GLU A 3 5.15 -13.30 5.05
C GLU A 3 5.02 -14.50 4.10
N PHE A 4 6.03 -15.38 4.06
CA PHE A 4 5.96 -16.64 3.32
C PHE A 4 4.80 -17.53 3.79
N ASP A 5 4.68 -17.74 5.11
CA ASP A 5 3.61 -18.56 5.68
C ASP A 5 2.23 -17.98 5.37
N LYS A 6 2.06 -16.65 5.40
CA LYS A 6 0.80 -15.98 5.04
C LYS A 6 0.40 -16.24 3.59
N LEU A 7 1.35 -16.15 2.66
CA LEU A 7 1.11 -16.41 1.23
C LEU A 7 0.78 -17.89 1.01
N LEU A 8 1.51 -18.78 1.68
CA LEU A 8 1.26 -20.22 1.63
C LEU A 8 -0.14 -20.57 2.14
N ASP A 9 -0.53 -20.05 3.30
CA ASP A 9 -1.86 -20.27 3.88
C ASP A 9 -2.96 -19.70 2.96
N ASN A 10 -2.72 -18.57 2.30
CA ASN A 10 -3.65 -18.02 1.33
C ASN A 10 -3.88 -18.95 0.14
N ILE A 11 -2.82 -19.57 -0.40
CA ILE A 11 -2.93 -20.58 -1.46
C ILE A 11 -3.74 -21.78 -0.96
N LEU A 12 -3.39 -22.34 0.20
CA LEU A 12 -4.03 -23.54 0.75
C LEU A 12 -5.51 -23.30 1.07
N ASN A 13 -5.88 -22.10 1.52
CA ASN A 13 -7.27 -21.74 1.77
C ASN A 13 -8.10 -21.66 0.47
N GLN A 14 -7.50 -21.23 -0.64
CA GLN A 14 -8.19 -21.14 -1.94
C GLN A 14 -8.17 -22.46 -2.73
N LYS A 15 -7.15 -23.30 -2.49
CA LYS A 15 -6.92 -24.58 -3.16
C LYS A 15 -6.68 -25.69 -2.13
N PRO A 16 -7.71 -26.08 -1.35
CA PRO A 16 -7.59 -27.05 -0.27
C PRO A 16 -7.25 -28.47 -0.75
N GLU A 17 -7.29 -28.72 -2.06
CA GLU A 17 -6.82 -29.96 -2.68
C GLU A 17 -5.29 -30.16 -2.59
N PHE A 18 -4.53 -29.09 -2.33
CA PHE A 18 -3.09 -29.18 -2.11
C PHE A 18 -2.77 -29.20 -0.62
N THR A 19 -1.75 -29.99 -0.26
CA THR A 19 -1.15 -29.95 1.06
C THR A 19 -0.02 -28.92 1.11
N ARG A 20 0.38 -28.55 2.33
CA ARG A 20 1.54 -27.69 2.56
C ARG A 20 2.80 -28.24 1.86
N GLU A 21 3.00 -29.55 1.94
CA GLU A 21 4.15 -30.24 1.33
C GLU A 21 4.12 -30.15 -0.20
N ASP A 22 2.94 -30.29 -0.82
CA ASP A 22 2.78 -30.17 -2.27
C ASP A 22 3.22 -28.79 -2.78
N ILE A 23 2.85 -27.73 -2.07
CA ILE A 23 3.23 -26.36 -2.45
C ILE A 23 4.73 -26.13 -2.21
N LEU A 24 5.30 -26.64 -1.11
CA LEU A 24 6.72 -26.53 -0.83
C LEU A 24 7.58 -27.25 -1.88
N ASP A 25 7.14 -28.42 -2.34
CA ASP A 25 7.84 -29.13 -3.41
C ASP A 25 7.78 -28.35 -4.73
N ARG A 26 6.62 -27.76 -5.07
CA ARG A 26 6.49 -26.87 -6.24
C ARG A 26 7.40 -25.63 -6.13
N VAL A 27 7.55 -25.04 -4.95
CA VAL A 27 8.48 -23.92 -4.71
C VAL A 27 9.90 -24.35 -5.04
N ARG A 28 10.33 -25.50 -4.51
CA ARG A 28 11.66 -26.06 -4.79
C ARG A 28 11.87 -26.29 -6.28
N GLN A 29 10.92 -26.94 -6.96
CA GLN A 29 11.00 -27.21 -8.40
C GLN A 29 11.08 -25.91 -9.23
N LYS A 30 10.29 -24.87 -8.91
CA LYS A 30 10.38 -23.57 -9.60
C LYS A 30 11.74 -22.90 -9.41
N LYS A 31 12.30 -22.97 -8.20
CA LYS A 31 13.61 -22.38 -7.89
C LYS A 31 14.75 -23.11 -8.59
N GLU A 32 14.72 -24.43 -8.64
CA GLU A 32 15.71 -25.23 -9.39
C GLU A 32 15.65 -24.91 -10.89
N LYS A 33 14.45 -24.75 -11.46
CA LYS A 33 14.27 -24.41 -12.88
C LYS A 33 14.77 -23.01 -13.24
N ILE A 34 14.56 -22.03 -12.37
CA ILE A 34 14.93 -20.62 -12.63
C ILE A 34 16.38 -20.33 -12.21
N GLY A 35 16.89 -21.05 -11.23
CA GLY A 35 18.26 -20.95 -10.74
C GLY A 35 18.37 -20.17 -9.42
N PRO A 36 19.32 -20.57 -8.55
CA PRO A 36 19.57 -19.89 -7.28
C PRO A 36 19.98 -18.43 -7.54
N GLY A 37 19.39 -17.50 -6.77
CA GLY A 37 19.67 -16.06 -6.87
C GLY A 37 18.72 -15.26 -7.76
N TYR A 38 17.94 -15.93 -8.62
CA TYR A 38 16.96 -15.27 -9.50
C TYR A 38 15.52 -15.39 -9.02
N LEU A 39 15.24 -16.33 -8.10
CA LEU A 39 13.90 -16.55 -7.56
C LEU A 39 13.94 -16.70 -6.03
N THR A 40 13.18 -15.84 -5.34
CA THR A 40 12.93 -15.95 -3.90
C THR A 40 11.80 -16.94 -3.62
N ASP A 41 11.72 -17.46 -2.39
CA ASP A 41 10.62 -18.36 -2.00
C ASP A 41 9.24 -17.70 -2.15
N GLN A 42 9.14 -16.42 -1.81
CA GLN A 42 7.92 -15.63 -1.99
C GLN A 42 7.58 -15.42 -3.47
N GLY A 43 8.58 -15.10 -4.30
CA GLY A 43 8.40 -14.99 -5.75
C GLY A 43 7.93 -16.30 -6.36
N ALA A 44 8.45 -17.43 -5.89
CA ALA A 44 7.99 -18.76 -6.31
C ALA A 44 6.51 -18.99 -5.95
N LEU A 45 6.05 -18.58 -4.77
CA LEU A 45 4.62 -18.65 -4.41
C LEU A 45 3.73 -17.81 -5.33
N PHE A 46 4.16 -16.59 -5.72
CA PHE A 46 3.43 -15.78 -6.70
C PHE A 46 3.33 -16.47 -8.07
N LEU A 47 4.41 -17.09 -8.52
CA LEU A 47 4.37 -17.84 -9.76
C LEU A 47 3.51 -19.10 -9.65
N ILE A 48 3.48 -19.79 -8.51
CA ILE A 48 2.60 -20.95 -8.29
C ILE A 48 1.14 -20.51 -8.25
N ALA A 49 0.87 -19.37 -7.62
CA ALA A 49 -0.46 -18.79 -7.59
C ALA A 49 -0.99 -18.48 -8.99
N GLU A 50 -0.14 -17.91 -9.85
CA GLU A 50 -0.46 -17.70 -11.27
C GLU A 50 -0.78 -19.05 -11.97
N ASP A 51 0.07 -20.07 -11.81
CA ASP A 51 -0.17 -21.41 -12.41
C ASP A 51 -1.49 -22.05 -11.92
N LEU A 52 -1.92 -21.71 -10.71
CA LEU A 52 -3.15 -22.21 -10.08
C LEU A 52 -4.37 -21.30 -10.33
N GLU A 53 -4.19 -20.22 -11.10
CA GLU A 53 -5.20 -19.20 -11.38
C GLU A 53 -5.79 -18.57 -10.10
N ILE A 54 -4.96 -18.37 -9.07
CA ILE A 54 -5.35 -17.72 -7.81
C ILE A 54 -4.65 -16.38 -7.66
N THR A 55 -5.41 -15.39 -7.17
CA THR A 55 -4.85 -14.09 -6.84
C THR A 55 -4.24 -14.15 -5.44
N LEU A 56 -2.92 -14.18 -5.36
CA LEU A 56 -2.23 -13.87 -4.12
C LEU A 56 -2.30 -12.37 -3.88
N THR A 57 -3.12 -11.96 -2.91
CA THR A 57 -2.97 -10.64 -2.33
C THR A 57 -1.71 -10.67 -1.49
N GLN A 58 -0.66 -9.99 -1.95
CA GLN A 58 0.50 -9.68 -1.13
C GLN A 58 -0.06 -9.16 0.20
N THR A 59 0.33 -9.77 1.32
CA THR A 59 -0.11 -9.25 2.62
C THR A 59 0.46 -7.84 2.68
N LEU A 60 -0.39 -6.86 2.39
CA LEU A 60 -0.03 -5.46 2.48
C LEU A 60 0.60 -5.32 3.85
N LYS A 61 1.85 -4.83 3.90
CA LYS A 61 2.54 -4.52 5.17
C LYS A 61 1.48 -3.97 6.12
N ALA A 62 1.44 -4.51 7.34
CA ALA A 62 0.40 -4.20 8.32
C ALA A 62 0.11 -2.69 8.29
N GLU A 63 -1.17 -2.34 8.17
CA GLU A 63 -1.59 -0.94 8.16
C GLU A 63 -1.14 -0.32 9.48
N VAL A 64 -0.48 0.83 9.39
CA VAL A 64 0.03 1.56 10.55
C VAL A 64 -1.06 2.52 10.99
N ASP A 65 -1.35 2.55 12.29
CA ASP A 65 -2.23 3.56 12.89
C ASP A 65 -1.62 4.95 12.72
N LEU A 66 -2.46 5.98 12.55
CA LEU A 66 -1.94 7.32 12.25
C LEU A 66 -1.11 7.90 13.39
N LYS A 67 -1.38 7.49 14.64
CA LYS A 67 -0.62 7.89 15.84
C LYS A 67 0.79 7.29 15.89
N ASP A 68 1.02 6.17 15.21
CA ASP A 68 2.29 5.43 15.25
C ASP A 68 3.21 5.78 14.07
N LEU A 69 2.85 6.79 13.27
CA LEU A 69 3.65 7.26 12.16
C LEU A 69 4.98 7.86 12.63
N SER A 70 6.07 7.20 12.24
CA SER A 70 7.42 7.66 12.52
C SER A 70 8.01 8.47 11.36
N ILE A 71 8.52 9.66 11.65
CA ILE A 71 9.20 10.50 10.64
C ILE A 71 10.42 9.75 10.10
N GLY A 72 10.57 9.74 8.77
CA GLY A 72 11.62 9.00 8.08
C GLY A 72 11.23 7.57 7.70
N ALA A 73 10.09 7.05 8.19
CA ALA A 73 9.58 5.76 7.77
C ALA A 73 9.27 5.74 6.27
N LYS A 74 9.53 4.60 5.64
CA LYS A 74 9.29 4.31 4.22
C LYS A 74 8.40 3.07 4.11
N ASP A 75 7.79 2.89 2.95
CA ASP A 75 6.87 1.78 2.67
C ASP A 75 5.73 1.66 3.70
N VAL A 76 5.21 2.80 4.17
CA VAL A 76 4.11 2.85 5.11
C VAL A 76 2.80 2.66 4.35
N SER A 77 1.94 1.78 4.87
CA SER A 77 0.58 1.61 4.39
C SER A 77 -0.39 1.99 5.49
N VAL A 78 -1.46 2.72 5.15
CA VAL A 78 -2.49 3.14 6.11
C VAL A 78 -3.88 2.94 5.50
N LYS A 79 -4.85 2.64 6.34
CA LYS A 79 -6.28 2.67 6.00
C LYS A 79 -6.95 3.70 6.88
N SER A 80 -7.69 4.61 6.27
CA SER A 80 -8.14 5.83 6.93
C SER A 80 -9.30 6.44 6.17
N ARG A 81 -9.98 7.42 6.76
CA ARG A 81 -11.04 8.17 6.10
C ARG A 81 -10.59 9.56 5.71
N VAL A 82 -11.11 10.04 4.59
CA VAL A 82 -10.88 11.41 4.13
C VAL A 82 -11.62 12.38 5.05
N LEU A 83 -10.92 13.35 5.63
CA LEU A 83 -11.54 14.48 6.32
C LEU A 83 -11.86 15.61 5.33
N ASN A 84 -10.88 15.95 4.51
CA ASN A 84 -11.00 16.96 3.46
C ASN A 84 -9.97 16.71 2.36
N ILE A 85 -10.24 17.23 1.17
CA ILE A 85 -9.30 17.21 0.05
C ILE A 85 -9.32 18.57 -0.65
N SER A 86 -8.13 19.12 -0.92
CA SER A 86 -7.96 20.39 -1.62
C SER A 86 -7.81 20.17 -3.13
N PRO A 87 -8.05 21.19 -3.98
CA PRO A 87 -7.67 21.15 -5.39
C PRO A 87 -6.16 20.99 -5.57
N ALA A 88 -5.73 20.38 -6.68
CA ALA A 88 -4.33 20.35 -7.06
C ALA A 88 -3.82 21.76 -7.39
N LYS A 89 -2.58 22.05 -6.99
CA LYS A 89 -1.89 23.31 -7.28
C LYS A 89 -0.57 23.01 -7.99
N GLN A 90 -0.22 23.84 -8.97
CA GLN A 90 1.07 23.77 -9.64
C GLN A 90 2.08 24.69 -8.96
N PHE A 91 3.29 24.19 -8.80
CA PHE A 91 4.44 24.88 -8.23
C PHE A 91 5.66 24.69 -9.14
N SER A 92 6.74 25.41 -8.86
CA SER A 92 8.03 25.26 -9.55
C SER A 92 9.07 24.66 -8.61
N ARG A 93 9.83 23.68 -9.09
CA ARG A 93 11.03 23.17 -8.43
C ARG A 93 12.16 24.21 -8.49
N LYS A 94 13.26 23.96 -7.79
CA LYS A 94 14.44 24.83 -7.79
C LYS A 94 15.06 25.01 -9.19
N ASP A 95 14.95 24.01 -10.04
CA ASP A 95 15.41 24.03 -11.43
C ASP A 95 14.40 24.68 -12.40
N GLY A 96 13.29 25.21 -11.88
CA GLY A 96 12.22 25.82 -12.67
C GLY A 96 11.20 24.84 -13.25
N SER A 97 11.44 23.52 -13.18
CA SER A 97 10.47 22.53 -13.69
C SER A 97 9.17 22.55 -12.88
N PRO A 98 7.99 22.40 -13.53
CA PRO A 98 6.72 22.40 -12.81
C PRO A 98 6.50 21.08 -12.08
N PHE A 99 5.80 21.14 -10.95
CA PHE A 99 5.26 19.98 -10.25
C PHE A 99 3.86 20.27 -9.73
N LEU A 100 3.07 19.22 -9.55
CA LEU A 100 1.73 19.30 -8.98
C LEU A 100 1.75 18.81 -7.54
N LEU A 101 0.96 19.47 -6.69
CA LEU A 101 0.74 19.06 -5.32
C LEU A 101 -0.75 19.17 -5.01
N ARG A 102 -1.32 18.07 -4.50
CA ARG A 102 -2.64 18.06 -3.90
C ARG A 102 -2.51 17.66 -2.43
N THR A 103 -3.19 18.39 -1.55
CA THR A 103 -3.21 18.11 -0.12
C THR A 103 -4.56 17.55 0.30
N MET A 104 -4.53 16.56 1.18
CA MET A 104 -5.68 15.92 1.77
C MET A 104 -5.43 15.76 3.27
N THR A 105 -6.45 15.86 4.09
CA THR A 105 -6.39 15.48 5.49
C THR A 105 -7.16 14.18 5.67
N ILE A 106 -6.56 13.22 6.38
CA ILE A 106 -7.17 11.92 6.67
C ILE A 106 -7.23 11.70 8.17
N TYR A 107 -8.15 10.86 8.63
CA TYR A 107 -8.33 10.56 10.04
C TYR A 107 -8.62 9.07 10.28
N ASP A 108 -8.22 8.61 11.45
CA ASP A 108 -8.67 7.35 12.04
C ASP A 108 -9.46 7.66 13.33
N ASN A 109 -9.66 6.67 14.19
CA ASN A 109 -10.43 6.87 15.43
C ASN A 109 -9.72 7.78 16.45
N ASP A 110 -8.39 7.91 16.37
CA ASP A 110 -7.57 8.53 17.41
C ASP A 110 -6.82 9.78 16.92
N SER A 111 -6.64 9.94 15.61
CA SER A 111 -5.65 10.86 15.04
C SER A 111 -6.04 11.39 13.66
N THR A 112 -5.42 12.51 13.29
CA THR A 112 -5.60 13.18 12.01
C THR A 112 -4.25 13.55 11.44
N VAL A 113 -4.02 13.28 10.16
CA VAL A 113 -2.73 13.46 9.49
C VAL A 113 -2.90 14.06 8.10
N SER A 114 -1.95 14.92 7.72
CA SER A 114 -1.87 15.49 6.38
C SER A 114 -1.24 14.52 5.38
N VAL A 115 -1.82 14.46 4.19
CA VAL A 115 -1.34 13.69 3.04
C VAL A 115 -0.99 14.64 1.90
N LYS A 116 0.21 14.49 1.34
CA LYS A 116 0.70 15.21 0.16
C LYS A 116 0.79 14.26 -1.03
N LEU A 117 -0.07 14.47 -2.02
CA LEU A 117 -0.06 13.76 -3.29
C LEU A 117 0.80 14.53 -4.29
N TRP A 118 1.88 13.92 -4.78
CA TRP A 118 2.87 14.56 -5.64
C TRP A 118 2.70 14.19 -7.10
N ASP A 119 2.97 15.16 -7.99
CA ASP A 119 3.06 14.96 -9.44
C ASP A 119 1.84 14.21 -10.01
N GLU A 120 2.01 13.04 -10.63
CA GLU A 120 0.90 12.26 -11.18
C GLU A 120 -0.13 11.87 -10.12
N LYS A 121 0.29 11.71 -8.86
CA LYS A 121 -0.61 11.37 -7.74
C LYS A 121 -1.55 12.51 -7.39
N ALA A 122 -1.17 13.76 -7.67
CA ALA A 122 -2.00 14.93 -7.41
C ALA A 122 -3.25 15.01 -8.30
N ASN A 123 -3.24 14.33 -9.46
CA ASN A 123 -4.33 14.32 -10.44
C ASN A 123 -4.73 12.90 -10.86
N LEU A 124 -4.63 11.94 -9.94
CA LEU A 124 -5.13 10.59 -10.18
C LEU A 124 -6.61 10.62 -10.61
N PRO A 125 -7.01 9.86 -11.63
CA PRO A 125 -8.40 9.79 -12.04
C PRO A 125 -9.33 9.44 -10.86
N GLY A 126 -10.34 10.27 -10.60
CA GLY A 126 -11.30 10.05 -9.53
C GLY A 126 -10.86 10.57 -8.16
N ILE A 127 -9.64 11.08 -8.00
CA ILE A 127 -9.19 11.66 -6.72
C ILE A 127 -10.02 12.89 -6.35
N GLU A 128 -10.51 13.65 -7.32
CA GLU A 128 -11.45 14.75 -7.16
C GLU A 128 -12.86 14.34 -6.71
N LYS A 129 -13.20 13.06 -6.83
CA LYS A 129 -14.50 12.51 -6.42
C LYS A 129 -14.50 12.03 -4.97
N LEU A 130 -13.33 11.97 -4.32
CA LEU A 130 -13.23 11.65 -2.90
C LEU A 130 -13.97 12.70 -2.07
N LYS A 131 -14.77 12.23 -1.12
CA LYS A 131 -15.57 13.06 -0.21
C LYS A 131 -15.18 12.82 1.24
N PRO A 132 -15.45 13.77 2.15
CA PRO A 132 -15.35 13.53 3.58
C PRO A 132 -16.09 12.25 3.97
N GLY A 133 -15.45 11.42 4.80
CA GLY A 133 -15.95 10.11 5.23
C GLY A 133 -15.59 8.95 4.31
N ASP A 134 -15.13 9.18 3.08
CA ASP A 134 -14.70 8.10 2.18
C ASP A 134 -13.54 7.32 2.79
N LEU A 135 -13.68 6.00 2.84
CA LEU A 135 -12.63 5.10 3.30
C LEU A 135 -11.63 4.88 2.17
N ILE A 136 -10.35 5.11 2.47
CA ILE A 136 -9.26 4.98 1.53
C ILE A 136 -8.16 4.09 2.10
N LYS A 137 -7.35 3.55 1.21
CA LYS A 137 -6.11 2.87 1.53
C LYS A 137 -4.97 3.55 0.79
N ILE A 138 -3.89 3.85 1.51
CA ILE A 138 -2.65 4.38 0.95
C ILE A 138 -1.57 3.33 1.16
N ILE A 139 -0.81 3.00 0.13
CA ILE A 139 0.18 1.93 0.13
C ILE A 139 1.54 2.49 -0.32
N LYS A 140 2.62 2.00 0.31
CA LYS A 140 4.01 2.40 0.02
C LYS A 140 4.25 3.91 0.08
N ALA A 141 3.59 4.59 1.02
CA ALA A 141 3.88 5.99 1.31
C ALA A 141 5.16 6.16 2.13
N TYR A 142 5.66 7.39 2.20
CA TYR A 142 6.80 7.74 3.05
C TYR A 142 6.46 8.93 3.94
N ILE A 143 7.03 8.94 5.15
CA ILE A 143 6.71 9.92 6.18
C ILE A 143 7.82 10.97 6.25
N LYS A 144 7.43 12.24 6.12
CA LYS A 144 8.31 13.40 6.34
C LYS A 144 7.74 14.28 7.42
N SER A 145 8.60 15.08 8.05
CA SER A 145 8.15 16.19 8.88
C SER A 145 7.50 17.27 8.01
N ASP A 146 6.39 17.81 8.48
CA ASP A 146 5.90 19.11 8.00
C ASP A 146 6.67 20.26 8.66
N LEU A 147 6.34 21.50 8.26
CA LEU A 147 6.97 22.71 8.79
C LEU A 147 6.86 22.86 10.31
N ASN A 148 5.79 22.33 10.90
CA ASN A 148 5.54 22.38 12.35
C ASN A 148 6.11 21.16 13.12
N GLY A 149 6.87 20.28 12.48
CA GLY A 149 7.42 19.07 13.11
C GLY A 149 6.49 17.85 13.10
N SER A 150 5.22 18.00 12.68
CA SER A 150 4.27 16.89 12.65
C SER A 150 4.54 15.92 11.49
N PRO A 151 4.21 14.62 11.62
CA PRO A 151 4.33 13.68 10.52
C PRO A 151 3.35 14.01 9.40
N THR A 152 3.83 13.95 8.16
CA THR A 152 3.04 14.07 6.94
C THR A 152 3.29 12.86 6.05
N ILE A 153 2.20 12.24 5.59
CA ILE A 153 2.23 11.14 4.63
C ILE A 153 2.46 11.74 3.24
N ASN A 154 3.43 11.21 2.51
CA ASN A 154 3.69 11.62 1.14
C ASN A 154 3.46 10.45 0.19
N VAL A 155 2.67 10.69 -0.85
CA VAL A 155 2.28 9.73 -1.89
C VAL A 155 2.96 10.17 -3.17
N GLY A 156 4.04 9.47 -3.54
CA GLY A 156 4.83 9.73 -4.75
C GLY A 156 4.66 8.62 -5.78
N SER A 157 5.55 8.55 -6.76
CA SER A 157 5.45 7.62 -7.91
C SER A 157 5.34 6.14 -7.53
N GLY A 158 6.06 5.72 -6.49
CA GLY A 158 6.01 4.34 -5.97
C GLY A 158 4.86 4.04 -5.01
N SER A 159 3.97 5.01 -4.75
CA SER A 159 2.86 4.88 -3.82
C SER A 159 1.53 4.69 -4.53
N GLU A 160 0.57 4.06 -3.88
CA GLU A 160 -0.79 3.85 -4.38
C GLU A 160 -1.80 4.45 -3.40
N ILE A 161 -2.93 4.89 -3.93
CA ILE A 161 -4.06 5.38 -3.13
C ILE A 161 -5.36 4.97 -3.82
N ASP A 162 -6.22 4.27 -3.09
CA ASP A 162 -7.48 3.76 -3.60
C ASP A 162 -8.61 3.98 -2.59
N LYS A 163 -9.80 4.29 -3.11
CA LYS A 163 -11.03 4.20 -2.33
C LYS A 163 -11.38 2.73 -2.12
N THR A 164 -11.78 2.38 -0.90
CA THR A 164 -12.18 1.01 -0.56
C THR A 164 -13.55 1.00 0.10
N ASN A 165 -14.33 -0.04 -0.18
CA ASN A 165 -15.64 -0.28 0.43
C ASN A 165 -15.59 -1.43 1.45
N GLN A 166 -14.39 -1.86 1.83
CA GLN A 166 -14.24 -2.88 2.87
C GLN A 166 -14.77 -2.39 4.21
N GLU A 167 -15.22 -3.31 5.05
CA GLU A 167 -15.55 -3.01 6.45
C GLU A 167 -14.36 -2.36 7.16
N SER A 168 -14.66 -1.43 8.05
CA SER A 168 -13.67 -0.67 8.82
C SER A 168 -14.27 -0.25 10.15
N GLU A 169 -13.46 -0.39 11.20
CA GLU A 169 -13.77 0.09 12.55
C GLU A 169 -13.58 1.61 12.68
N ILE A 170 -13.03 2.27 11.65
CA ILE A 170 -12.91 3.73 11.60
C ILE A 170 -14.30 4.32 11.37
N ARG A 171 -14.76 5.12 12.33
CA ARG A 171 -16.08 5.76 12.29
C ARG A 171 -16.18 6.72 11.11
N SER A 172 -17.34 6.73 10.45
CA SER A 172 -17.66 7.61 9.30
C SER A 172 -18.03 9.02 9.72
#